data_AF-A0A7L4BM40-F1
#
_entry.id   AF-A0A7L4BM40-F1
#
_cell.length_a   1.000
_cell.length_b   1.000
_cell.length_c   1.000
_cell.angle_alpha   90.00
_cell.angle_beta   90.00
_cell.angle_gamma   90.00
#
_symmetry.space_group_name_H-M   'P 1'
#
loop_
_entity.id
_entity.type
_entity.pdbx_description
1 polymer ?
#
loop_
_entity_poly.entity_id
_entity_poly.type
_entity_poly.pdbx_seq_one_letter_code
_entity_poly.pdbx_strand_id
1 'polypeptide(L)'
;PERKRSTPVNPANIIRKTHTQSSVSQRPYRDRVIHLLALKSYKKPELLARLQRDGISQKDKNSLGPILQQVARLNPKDNSYTLKSYIFKEIQKDWPGYDETDKQSLELILS
;
A
#
# COMPACT_ATOMS: atom_id res chain seq x y z
N PRO A 1 51.26 12.20 -17.76
CA PRO A 1 50.48 11.00 -18.16
C PRO A 1 49.88 10.29 -16.93
N GLU A 2 48.56 10.39 -16.86
CA GLU A 2 47.54 9.70 -16.06
C GLU A 2 47.94 8.77 -14.89
N ARG A 3 47.42 9.10 -13.70
CA ARG A 3 47.19 8.15 -12.60
C ARG A 3 45.69 8.10 -12.29
N LYS A 4 45.07 6.94 -12.59
CA LYS A 4 43.74 6.56 -12.11
C LYS A 4 43.81 6.10 -10.65
N ARG A 5 42.94 6.62 -9.78
CA ARG A 5 42.25 5.91 -8.67
C ARG A 5 41.35 6.91 -7.93
N SER A 6 40.04 6.79 -8.16
CA SER A 6 39.12 6.12 -7.23
C SER A 6 38.77 7.04 -6.07
N THR A 7 37.72 7.82 -6.27
CA THR A 7 36.99 8.48 -5.20
C THR A 7 36.54 7.41 -4.19
N PRO A 8 36.70 7.65 -2.87
CA PRO A 8 36.25 6.71 -1.87
C PRO A 8 34.72 6.69 -1.87
N VAL A 9 34.15 5.56 -2.26
CA VAL A 9 32.71 5.30 -2.13
C VAL A 9 32.43 5.22 -0.64
N ASN A 10 31.79 6.26 -0.10
CA ASN A 10 31.38 6.35 1.29
C ASN A 10 30.37 5.22 1.61
N PRO A 11 30.73 4.19 2.40
CA PRO A 11 29.84 3.07 2.68
C PRO A 11 28.74 3.43 3.70
N ALA A 12 28.76 4.63 4.28
CA ALA A 12 27.87 5.03 5.37
C ALA A 12 26.41 5.31 4.96
N ASN A 13 26.08 5.26 3.67
CA ASN A 13 24.70 5.44 3.19
C ASN A 13 24.03 4.17 2.66
N ILE A 14 24.74 3.03 2.57
CA ILE A 14 24.13 1.75 2.19
C ILE A 14 23.39 1.10 3.39
N ILE A 15 23.65 1.60 4.61
CA ILE A 15 23.15 1.04 5.86
C ILE A 15 22.18 2.02 6.52
N ARG A 16 21.02 2.27 5.90
CA ARG A 16 19.89 2.84 6.63
C ARG A 16 18.64 2.00 6.39
N LYS A 17 18.48 1.06 7.34
CA LYS A 17 17.25 0.37 7.73
C LYS A 17 16.92 -0.87 6.88
N THR A 18 17.58 -1.97 7.23
CA THR A 18 17.01 -3.33 7.19
C THR A 18 15.85 -3.43 8.20
N HIS A 19 14.84 -2.58 8.08
CA HIS A 19 13.50 -2.99 8.45
C HIS A 19 13.05 -3.77 7.23
N THR A 20 12.84 -5.08 7.36
CA THR A 20 12.38 -5.96 6.27
C THR A 20 11.23 -5.29 5.53
N GLN A 21 11.55 -4.59 4.45
CA GLN A 21 10.57 -3.87 3.66
C GLN A 21 9.75 -4.96 2.98
N SER A 22 8.55 -5.21 3.50
CA SER A 22 7.65 -6.19 2.92
C SER A 22 7.45 -5.84 1.44
N SER A 23 7.26 -6.84 0.58
CA SER A 23 6.99 -6.61 -0.85
C SER A 23 5.78 -5.70 -1.08
N VAL A 24 4.87 -5.60 -0.09
CA VAL A 24 3.76 -4.65 -0.02
C VAL A 24 4.22 -3.22 0.26
N SER A 25 5.19 -3.02 1.16
CA SER A 25 5.72 -1.70 1.52
C SER A 25 6.37 -0.96 0.34
N GLN A 26 6.88 -1.71 -0.65
CA GLN A 26 7.47 -1.19 -1.89
C GLN A 26 6.42 -0.72 -2.91
N ARG A 27 5.15 -1.07 -2.72
CA ARG A 27 4.09 -0.72 -3.66
C ARG A 27 3.59 0.72 -3.41
N PRO A 28 3.06 1.40 -4.44
CA PRO A 28 2.49 2.73 -4.28
C PRO A 28 1.43 2.78 -3.18
N TYR A 29 1.43 3.85 -2.38
CA TYR A 29 0.53 3.94 -1.23
C TYR A 29 -0.96 3.88 -1.62
N ARG A 30 -1.31 4.46 -2.77
CA ARG A 30 -2.65 4.37 -3.35
C ARG A 30 -3.05 2.92 -3.63
N ASP A 31 -2.16 2.14 -4.24
CA ASP A 31 -2.42 0.73 -4.54
C ASP A 31 -2.61 -0.06 -3.26
N ARG A 32 -1.78 0.17 -2.23
CA ARG A 32 -1.94 -0.48 -0.92
C ARG A 32 -3.32 -0.24 -0.31
N VAL A 33 -3.86 0.98 -0.42
CA VAL A 33 -5.22 1.31 0.04
C VAL A 33 -6.28 0.59 -0.79
N ILE A 34 -6.15 0.60 -2.12
CA ILE A 34 -7.08 -0.08 -3.04
C ILE A 34 -7.15 -1.57 -2.70
N HIS A 35 -5.99 -2.23 -2.58
CA HIS A 35 -5.92 -3.67 -2.38
C HIS A 35 -6.48 -4.11 -1.03
N LEU A 36 -6.37 -3.28 0.02
CA LEU A 36 -7.03 -3.54 1.30
C LEU A 36 -8.55 -3.38 1.20
N LEU A 37 -9.02 -2.30 0.58
CA LEU A 37 -10.45 -2.02 0.41
C LEU A 37 -11.16 -2.96 -0.57
N ALA A 38 -10.40 -3.62 -1.44
CA ALA A 38 -10.92 -4.63 -2.36
C ALA A 38 -11.42 -5.88 -1.63
N LEU A 39 -10.81 -6.23 -0.49
CA LEU A 39 -11.17 -7.42 0.29
C LEU A 39 -12.38 -7.15 1.20
N LYS A 40 -12.44 -5.99 1.83
CA LYS A 40 -13.53 -5.61 2.72
C LYS A 40 -13.63 -4.10 2.92
N SER A 41 -14.74 -3.68 3.52
CA SER A 41 -14.85 -2.31 4.03
C SER A 41 -13.94 -2.08 5.25
N TYR A 42 -13.38 -0.88 5.34
CA TYR A 42 -12.52 -0.50 6.46
C TYR A 42 -12.90 0.88 7.02
N LYS A 43 -12.83 1.05 8.33
CA LYS A 43 -12.85 2.39 8.94
C LYS A 43 -11.49 3.05 8.78
N LYS A 44 -11.45 4.38 8.64
CA LYS A 44 -10.19 5.15 8.51
C LYS A 44 -9.12 4.81 9.56
N PRO A 45 -9.41 4.75 10.88
CA PRO A 45 -8.39 4.40 11.88
C PRO A 45 -7.91 2.95 11.76
N GLU A 46 -8.82 2.00 11.45
CA GLU A 46 -8.47 0.58 11.26
C GLU A 46 -7.56 0.40 10.03
N LEU A 47 -7.92 1.05 8.92
CA LEU A 47 -7.13 1.03 7.69
C LEU A 47 -5.74 1.61 7.92
N LEU A 48 -5.66 2.75 8.60
CA LEU A 48 -4.39 3.38 8.94
C LEU A 48 -3.52 2.47 9.81
N ALA A 49 -4.09 1.84 10.83
CA ALA A 49 -3.36 0.92 11.70
C ALA A 49 -2.82 -0.30 10.93
N ARG A 50 -3.59 -0.84 9.97
CA ARG A 50 -3.11 -1.91 9.08
C ARG A 50 -1.93 -1.44 8.22
N LEU A 51 -2.06 -0.29 7.57
CA LEU A 51 -1.01 0.29 6.72
C LEU A 51 0.27 0.59 7.52
N GLN A 52 0.15 1.04 8.78
CA GLN A 52 1.29 1.26 9.68
C GLN A 52 2.07 -0.01 10.01
N ARG A 53 1.37 -1.15 10.17
CA ARG A 53 2.03 -2.45 10.36
C ARG A 53 2.85 -2.88 9.14
N ASP A 54 2.41 -2.49 7.95
CA ASP A 54 3.09 -2.77 6.68
C ASP A 54 4.21 -1.74 6.38
N GLY A 55 4.55 -0.84 7.31
CA GLY A 55 5.60 0.16 7.13
C GLY A 55 5.23 1.28 6.16
N ILE A 56 4.41 2.23 6.61
CA ILE A 56 4.18 3.51 5.88
C ILE A 56 4.97 4.65 6.50
N SER A 57 5.38 5.61 5.67
CA SER A 57 6.01 6.83 6.17
C SER A 57 4.97 7.81 6.70
N GLN A 58 5.41 8.79 7.48
CA GLN A 58 4.53 9.85 7.97
C GLN A 58 3.93 10.69 6.83
N LYS A 59 4.67 10.90 5.73
CA LYS A 59 4.17 11.62 4.55
C LYS A 59 2.95 10.92 3.96
N ASP A 60 2.96 9.59 3.92
CA ASP A 60 1.88 8.79 3.36
C ASP A 60 0.63 8.85 4.25
N LYS A 61 0.81 8.89 5.58
CA LYS A 61 -0.30 9.03 6.54
C LYS A 61 -1.17 10.26 6.25
N ASN A 62 -0.57 11.40 5.89
CA ASN A 62 -1.31 12.62 5.54
C ASN A 62 -2.08 12.49 4.22
N SER A 63 -1.64 11.61 3.31
CA SER A 63 -2.29 11.40 2.00
C SER A 63 -3.47 10.43 2.03
N LEU A 64 -3.70 9.72 3.13
CA LEU A 64 -4.77 8.72 3.23
C LEU A 64 -6.17 9.32 2.98
N GLY A 65 -6.45 10.50 3.52
CA GLY A 65 -7.76 11.16 3.35
C GLY A 65 -8.08 11.45 1.88
N PRO A 66 -7.22 12.20 1.17
CA PRO A 66 -7.38 12.44 -0.27
C PRO A 66 -7.50 11.16 -1.10
N ILE A 67 -6.70 10.13 -0.81
CA ILE A 67 -6.77 8.84 -1.52
C ILE A 67 -8.14 8.20 -1.31
N LEU A 68 -8.64 8.14 -0.06
CA LEU A 68 -9.95 7.57 0.25
C LEU A 68 -11.09 8.30 -0.49
N GLN A 69 -11.03 9.63 -0.61
CA GLN A 69 -12.01 10.39 -1.39
C GLN A 69 -12.00 10.01 -2.87
N GLN A 70 -10.83 9.70 -3.43
CA GLN A 70 -10.67 9.33 -4.82
C GLN A 70 -11.12 7.89 -5.10
N VAL A 71 -10.72 6.93 -4.25
CA VAL A 71 -10.86 5.49 -4.53
C VAL A 71 -12.05 4.83 -3.84
N ALA A 72 -12.59 5.44 -2.78
CA ALA A 72 -13.58 4.80 -1.90
C ALA A 72 -14.85 5.64 -1.72
N ARG A 73 -15.96 4.97 -1.39
CA ARG A 73 -17.21 5.58 -0.93
C ARG A 73 -17.24 5.51 0.59
N LEU A 74 -17.58 6.63 1.25
CA LEU A 74 -17.79 6.67 2.69
C LEU A 74 -19.24 6.29 3.00
N ASN A 75 -19.43 5.30 3.87
CA ASN A 75 -20.72 4.98 4.46
C ASN A 75 -20.92 5.85 5.71
N PRO A 76 -21.88 6.80 5.70
CA PRO A 76 -22.09 7.70 6.84
C PRO A 76 -22.70 7.00 8.06
N LYS A 77 -23.25 5.79 7.91
CA LYS A 77 -23.86 5.05 9.02
C LYS A 77 -22.82 4.56 10.04
N ASP A 78 -21.67 4.11 9.56
CA ASP A 78 -20.64 3.46 10.39
C ASP A 78 -19.22 3.99 10.15
N ASN A 79 -19.07 4.99 9.26
CA ASN A 79 -17.81 5.57 8.83
C ASN A 79 -16.85 4.56 8.17
N SER A 80 -17.39 3.51 7.56
CA SER A 80 -16.63 2.57 6.75
C SER A 80 -16.41 3.10 5.33
N TYR A 81 -15.27 2.76 4.75
CA TYR A 81 -14.93 3.04 3.37
C TYR A 81 -15.04 1.75 2.56
N THR A 82 -15.73 1.81 1.44
CA THR A 82 -15.85 0.71 0.46
C THR A 82 -15.24 1.13 -0.88
N LEU A 83 -14.61 0.21 -1.60
CA LEU A 83 -13.99 0.52 -2.88
C LEU A 83 -15.05 0.95 -3.91
N LYS A 84 -14.78 1.98 -4.71
CA LYS A 84 -15.66 2.38 -5.81
C LYS A 84 -15.62 1.33 -6.93
N SER A 85 -16.76 1.03 -7.54
CA SER A 85 -16.89 0.01 -8.60
C SER A 85 -15.87 0.19 -9.75
N TYR A 86 -15.64 1.41 -10.21
CA TYR A 86 -14.71 1.67 -11.31
C TYR A 86 -13.22 1.51 -10.93
N ILE A 87 -12.88 1.40 -9.64
CA ILE A 87 -11.50 1.18 -9.16
C ILE A 87 -11.16 -0.30 -9.16
N PHE A 88 -12.14 -1.21 -9.19
CA PHE A 88 -11.88 -2.65 -9.22
C PHE A 88 -11.02 -3.09 -10.42
N LYS A 89 -11.08 -2.35 -11.53
CA LYS A 89 -10.20 -2.54 -12.70
C LYS A 89 -8.71 -2.30 -12.43
N GLU A 90 -8.36 -1.67 -11.32
CA GLU A 90 -6.98 -1.36 -10.91
C GLU A 90 -6.41 -2.40 -9.91
N ILE A 91 -7.20 -3.41 -9.53
CA ILE A 91 -6.78 -4.49 -8.63
C ILE A 91 -5.81 -5.43 -9.36
N GLN A 92 -4.70 -5.76 -8.70
CA GLN A 92 -3.69 -6.70 -9.17
C GLN A 92 -3.92 -8.06 -8.50
N LYS A 93 -4.14 -9.12 -9.28
CA LYS A 93 -4.38 -10.48 -8.75
C LYS A 93 -3.12 -11.08 -8.11
N ASP A 94 -1.94 -10.69 -8.57
CA ASP A 94 -0.63 -11.09 -8.07
C ASP A 94 -0.12 -10.20 -6.92
N TRP A 95 -1.00 -9.44 -6.28
CA TRP A 95 -0.60 -8.54 -5.21
C TRP A 95 0.08 -9.29 -4.05
N PRO A 96 1.27 -8.87 -3.61
CA PRO A 96 2.07 -9.61 -2.63
C PRO A 96 1.45 -9.65 -1.22
N GLY A 97 0.39 -8.89 -0.98
CA GLY A 97 -0.34 -8.89 0.29
C GLY A 97 -1.54 -9.83 0.34
N TYR A 98 -1.85 -10.54 -0.75
CA TYR A 98 -2.96 -11.48 -0.82
C TYR A 98 -2.50 -12.90 -0.55
N ASP A 99 -3.16 -13.54 0.42
CA ASP A 99 -3.13 -14.98 0.58
C ASP A 99 -4.02 -15.66 -0.47
N GLU A 100 -3.94 -16.98 -0.60
CA GLU A 100 -4.79 -17.75 -1.52
C GLU A 100 -6.27 -17.54 -1.24
N THR A 101 -6.64 -17.40 0.04
CA THR A 101 -8.02 -17.09 0.47
C THR A 101 -8.47 -15.71 -0.02
N ASP A 102 -7.57 -14.73 0.03
CA ASP A 102 -7.86 -13.36 -0.43
C ASP A 102 -8.05 -13.33 -1.94
N LYS A 103 -7.23 -14.07 -2.70
CA LYS A 103 -7.35 -14.18 -4.16
C LYS A 103 -8.69 -14.80 -4.58
N GLN A 104 -9.11 -15.88 -3.92
CA GLN A 104 -10.41 -16.49 -4.17
C GLN A 104 -11.57 -15.53 -3.86
N SER A 105 -11.46 -14.79 -2.76
CA SER A 105 -12.45 -13.77 -2.40
C SER A 105 -12.54 -12.68 -3.48
N LEU A 106 -11.41 -12.22 -4.01
CA LEU A 106 -11.38 -11.23 -5.09
C LEU A 106 -11.92 -11.76 -6.40
N GLU A 107 -11.67 -13.02 -6.73
CA GLU A 107 -12.22 -13.64 -7.93
C GLU A 107 -13.76 -13.60 -7.92
N LEU A 108 -14.39 -13.87 -6.77
CA LEU A 108 -15.84 -13.76 -6.60
C LEU A 108 -16.36 -12.32 -6.70
N ILE A 109 -15.57 -11.33 -6.26
CA ILE A 109 -15.96 -9.91 -6.31
C ILE A 109 -15.75 -9.31 -7.72
N LEU A 110 -14.79 -9.84 -8.47
CA LEU A 110 -14.42 -9.37 -9.81
C LEU A 110 -15.14 -10.11 -10.95
N SER A 111 -15.81 -11.23 -10.64
CA SER A 111 -16.66 -11.98 -11.57
C SER A 111 -18.01 -11.30 -11.80
#